data_AF-A0A962V014-F1
#
_entry.id   AF-A0A962V014-F1
#
_cell.length_a   1.000
_cell.length_b   1.000
_cell.length_c   1.000
_cell.angle_alpha   90.00
_cell.angle_beta   90.00
_cell.angle_gamma   90.00
#
_symmetry.space_group_name_H-M   'P 1'
#
loop_
_entity.id
_entity.type
_entity.pdbx_description
1 polymer ?
#
loop_
_entity_poly.entity_id
_entity_poly.type
_entity_poly.pdbx_seq_one_letter_code
_entity_poly.pdbx_strand_id
1 'polypeptide(L)'
;PYRALFGDERQDYGEALDAHYSEGPQSDWAEQFISAYASSHPWEDWAETWAHYLHIVDTLETAYAYGLRIRPKVGDTDMLAASADFDPYVQDDFDTLIDAWLPLTFAVNSLNRSMGQPDLYPFVVTPVVVDKLSFVHRFIRAHRGAARHTPATAKP
;
A
#
# COMPACT_ATOMS: atom_id res chain seq x y z
N PRO A 1 12.66 -6.26 12.76
CA PRO A 1 11.58 -6.23 11.73
C PRO A 1 11.64 -5.00 10.83
N TYR A 2 11.53 -3.78 11.40
CA TYR A 2 11.54 -2.53 10.62
C TYR A 2 12.79 -2.37 9.73
N ARG A 3 13.99 -2.35 10.31
CA ARG A 3 15.24 -2.11 9.56
C ARG A 3 15.55 -3.15 8.47
N ALA A 4 14.97 -4.34 8.57
CA ALA A 4 15.11 -5.36 7.54
C ALA A 4 14.25 -5.05 6.29
N LEU A 5 13.20 -4.25 6.44
CA LEU A 5 12.29 -3.86 5.36
C LEU A 5 12.56 -2.44 4.85
N PHE A 6 12.79 -1.48 5.76
CA PHE A 6 12.87 -0.05 5.44
C PHE A 6 14.29 0.52 5.51
N GLY A 7 15.29 -0.26 5.95
CA GLY A 7 16.66 0.22 6.15
C GLY A 7 16.90 0.93 7.48
N ASP A 8 18.08 1.53 7.63
CA ASP A 8 18.53 2.15 8.88
C ASP A 8 18.13 3.62 8.96
N GLU A 9 17.10 3.90 9.74
CA GLU A 9 16.51 5.24 9.90
C GLU A 9 17.39 6.24 10.65
N ARG A 10 18.60 5.86 11.08
CA ARG A 10 19.55 6.74 11.77
C ARG A 10 20.41 7.57 10.82
N GLN A 11 20.29 7.35 9.50
CA GLN A 11 20.93 8.22 8.52
C GLN A 11 20.46 9.66 8.71
N ASP A 12 21.32 10.64 8.38
CA ASP A 12 20.92 12.03 8.50
C ASP A 12 19.81 12.33 7.49
N TYR A 13 18.66 12.76 8.00
CA TYR A 13 17.47 13.01 7.19
C TYR A 13 17.68 14.14 6.20
N GLY A 14 18.34 15.22 6.61
CA GLY A 14 18.59 16.38 5.77
C GLY A 14 19.56 16.03 4.64
N GLU A 15 20.69 15.41 4.98
CA GLU A 15 21.69 14.98 3.99
C GLU A 15 21.11 13.98 2.99
N ALA A 16 20.26 13.05 3.44
CA ALA A 16 19.63 12.07 2.56
C ALA A 16 18.65 12.71 1.56
N LEU A 17 17.84 13.69 2.00
CA LEU A 17 16.96 14.44 1.11
C LEU A 17 17.74 15.33 0.14
N ASP A 18 18.79 16.01 0.61
CA ASP A 18 19.65 16.83 -0.24
C ASP A 18 20.32 15.99 -1.34
N ALA A 19 20.80 14.79 -0.99
CA ALA A 19 21.33 13.83 -1.95
C ALA A 19 20.25 13.38 -2.96
N HIS A 20 19.04 13.05 -2.51
CA HIS A 20 17.93 12.65 -3.38
C HIS A 20 17.57 13.74 -4.39
N TYR A 21 17.51 15.01 -3.97
CA TYR A 21 17.20 16.11 -4.89
C TYR A 21 18.35 16.46 -5.83
N SER A 22 19.60 16.23 -5.40
CA SER A 22 20.79 16.54 -6.20
C SER A 22 21.10 15.45 -7.23
N GLU A 23 20.96 14.19 -6.85
CA GLU A 23 21.38 13.02 -7.63
C GLU A 23 20.20 12.26 -8.24
N GLY A 24 18.98 12.48 -7.73
CA GLY A 24 17.78 11.71 -8.07
C GLY A 24 17.66 10.42 -7.27
N PRO A 25 16.59 9.64 -7.50
CA PRO A 25 16.44 8.32 -6.89
C PRO A 25 17.46 7.33 -7.46
N GLN A 26 17.78 6.30 -6.66
CA GLN A 26 18.63 5.18 -7.08
C GLN A 26 18.04 4.47 -8.31
N SER A 27 18.86 3.99 -9.25
CA SER A 27 18.35 3.47 -10.55
C SER A 27 17.37 2.31 -10.43
N ASP A 28 17.48 1.51 -9.37
CA ASP A 28 16.65 0.36 -9.06
C ASP A 28 15.50 0.69 -8.07
N TRP A 29 15.22 1.97 -7.84
CA TRP A 29 14.20 2.38 -6.87
C TRP A 29 12.84 1.73 -7.15
N ALA A 30 12.47 1.59 -8.42
CA ALA A 30 11.18 1.04 -8.84
C ALA A 30 11.01 -0.45 -8.51
N GLU A 31 12.10 -1.16 -8.23
CA GLU A 31 12.07 -2.56 -7.82
C GLU A 31 11.81 -2.70 -6.32
N GLN A 32 12.25 -1.71 -5.53
CA GLN A 32 12.33 -1.78 -4.08
C GLN A 32 11.33 -0.86 -3.34
N PHE A 33 10.90 0.23 -3.96
CA PHE A 33 10.11 1.30 -3.32
C PHE A 33 8.84 1.59 -4.11
N ILE A 34 7.78 1.98 -3.40
CA ILE A 34 6.49 2.30 -4.01
C ILE A 34 6.55 3.58 -4.86
N SER A 35 7.44 4.51 -4.50
CA SER A 35 7.67 5.77 -5.21
C SER A 35 9.15 6.11 -5.25
N ALA A 36 9.56 6.98 -6.18
CA ALA A 36 10.93 7.48 -6.22
C ALA A 36 11.29 8.20 -4.91
N TYR A 37 10.35 8.95 -4.34
CA TYR A 37 10.57 9.70 -3.12
C TYR A 37 10.71 8.80 -1.89
N ALA A 38 10.02 7.65 -1.84
CA ALA A 38 10.24 6.63 -0.82
C ALA A 38 11.70 6.14 -0.73
N SER A 39 12.45 6.18 -1.84
CA SER A 39 13.88 5.82 -1.85
C SER A 39 14.81 6.86 -1.19
N SER A 40 14.28 8.05 -0.85
CA SER A 40 15.09 9.15 -0.31
C SER A 40 15.54 8.91 1.13
N HIS A 41 14.71 8.27 1.95
CA HIS A 41 15.01 8.01 3.36
C HIS A 41 14.14 6.88 3.93
N PRO A 42 14.64 6.03 4.85
CA PRO A 42 13.83 5.00 5.52
C PRO A 42 12.51 5.48 6.12
N TRP A 43 12.48 6.68 6.69
CA TRP A 43 11.23 7.30 7.17
C TRP A 43 10.27 7.68 6.05
N GLU A 44 10.76 8.08 4.87
CA GLU A 44 9.91 8.36 3.71
C GLU A 44 9.39 7.06 3.10
N ASP A 45 10.20 6.00 3.03
CA ASP A 45 9.74 4.67 2.63
C ASP A 45 8.60 4.17 3.52
N TRP A 46 8.74 4.35 4.83
CA TRP A 46 7.68 4.05 5.80
C TRP A 46 6.42 4.90 5.57
N ALA A 47 6.58 6.22 5.44
CA ALA A 47 5.46 7.15 5.28
C ALA A 47 4.68 6.90 3.98
N GLU A 48 5.38 6.75 2.87
CA GLU A 48 4.81 6.46 1.55
C GLU A 48 4.13 5.08 1.57
N THR A 49 4.80 4.04 2.07
CA THR A 49 4.18 2.70 2.21
C THR A 49 2.89 2.77 3.02
N TRP A 50 2.87 3.52 4.12
CA TRP A 50 1.66 3.70 4.93
C TRP A 50 0.56 4.44 4.17
N ALA A 51 0.88 5.53 3.48
CA ALA A 51 -0.08 6.27 2.67
C ALA A 51 -0.71 5.38 1.59
N HIS A 52 0.12 4.57 0.91
CA HIS A 52 -0.33 3.61 -0.09
C HIS A 52 -1.20 2.49 0.51
N TYR A 53 -0.85 2.00 1.70
CA TYR A 53 -1.71 1.07 2.43
C TYR A 53 -3.12 1.65 2.66
N LEU A 54 -3.21 2.92 3.08
CA LEU A 54 -4.52 3.58 3.27
C LEU A 54 -5.27 3.71 1.94
N HIS A 55 -4.61 4.11 0.86
CA HIS A 55 -5.22 4.16 -0.46
C HIS A 55 -5.81 2.82 -0.90
N ILE A 56 -5.10 1.72 -0.64
CA ILE A 56 -5.57 0.37 -0.96
C ILE A 56 -6.85 0.05 -0.16
N VAL A 57 -6.79 0.17 1.16
CA VAL A 57 -7.91 -0.20 2.04
C VAL A 57 -9.15 0.66 1.78
N ASP A 58 -8.99 1.99 1.72
CA ASP A 58 -10.11 2.93 1.55
C ASP A 58 -10.77 2.78 0.17
N THR A 59 -9.97 2.51 -0.86
CA THR A 59 -10.50 2.30 -2.22
C THR A 59 -11.20 0.95 -2.34
N LEU A 60 -10.65 -0.11 -1.72
CA LEU A 60 -11.33 -1.41 -1.65
C LEU A 60 -12.63 -1.31 -0.85
N GLU A 61 -12.66 -0.51 0.23
CA GLU A 61 -13.89 -0.26 1.00
C GLU A 61 -14.95 0.39 0.11
N THR A 62 -14.55 1.42 -0.64
CA THR A 62 -15.44 2.08 -1.59
C THR A 62 -15.95 1.07 -2.62
N ALA A 63 -15.07 0.24 -3.18
CA ALA A 63 -15.45 -0.80 -4.14
C ALA A 63 -16.45 -1.80 -3.54
N TYR A 64 -16.23 -2.25 -2.30
CA TYR A 64 -17.13 -3.12 -1.55
C TYR A 64 -18.50 -2.46 -1.32
N ALA A 65 -18.51 -1.21 -0.85
CA ALA A 65 -19.75 -0.46 -0.57
C ALA A 65 -20.64 -0.29 -1.82
N TYR A 66 -20.04 -0.17 -3.00
CA TYR A 66 -20.75 -0.10 -4.27
C TYR A 66 -20.97 -1.46 -4.95
N GLY A 67 -20.53 -2.57 -4.35
CA GLY A 67 -20.67 -3.91 -4.90
C GLY A 67 -19.91 -4.13 -6.21
N LEU A 68 -18.77 -3.45 -6.39
CA LEU A 68 -17.95 -3.58 -7.59
C LEU A 68 -17.34 -4.98 -7.67
N ARG A 69 -17.48 -5.62 -8.84
CA ARG A 69 -16.86 -6.90 -9.15
C ARG A 69 -16.16 -6.83 -10.49
N ILE A 70 -14.96 -7.37 -10.54
CA ILE A 70 -14.13 -7.38 -11.75
C ILE A 70 -14.06 -8.81 -12.25
N ARG A 71 -14.66 -9.00 -13.42
CA ARG A 71 -14.62 -10.26 -14.17
C ARG A 71 -14.08 -9.96 -15.56
N PRO A 72 -12.75 -10.04 -15.76
CA PRO A 72 -12.13 -9.84 -17.06
C PRO A 72 -12.74 -10.78 -18.09
N LYS A 73 -12.90 -10.32 -19.33
CA LYS A 73 -13.37 -11.14 -20.46
C LYS A 73 -12.25 -11.46 -21.46
N VAL A 74 -11.05 -10.95 -21.22
CA VAL A 74 -9.87 -11.04 -22.10
C VAL A 74 -8.64 -11.23 -21.22
N GLY A 75 -7.73 -12.12 -21.62
CA GLY A 75 -6.53 -12.48 -20.84
C GLY A 75 -6.72 -13.74 -19.98
N ASP A 76 -5.64 -14.17 -19.32
CA ASP A 76 -5.67 -15.29 -18.38
C ASP A 76 -6.61 -14.92 -17.22
N THR A 77 -7.81 -15.50 -17.28
CA THR A 77 -9.01 -14.89 -16.71
C THR A 77 -9.03 -15.03 -15.18
N ASP A 78 -8.31 -16.02 -14.68
CA ASP A 78 -8.23 -16.34 -13.25
C ASP A 78 -7.28 -15.40 -12.50
N MET A 79 -6.22 -14.88 -13.15
CA MET A 79 -5.25 -13.97 -12.52
C MET A 79 -5.75 -12.53 -12.34
N LEU A 80 -6.77 -12.15 -13.09
CA LEU A 80 -7.34 -10.79 -13.09
C LEU A 80 -8.79 -10.75 -12.58
N ALA A 81 -9.37 -11.90 -12.23
CA ALA A 81 -10.68 -11.93 -11.60
C ALA A 81 -10.55 -11.55 -10.12
N ALA A 82 -11.21 -10.47 -9.73
CA ALA A 82 -11.29 -10.05 -8.33
C ALA A 82 -12.69 -9.60 -7.95
N SER A 83 -13.10 -9.96 -6.74
CA SER A 83 -14.28 -9.43 -6.09
C SER A 83 -13.89 -8.82 -4.77
N ALA A 84 -14.14 -7.52 -4.60
CA ALA A 84 -14.21 -6.89 -3.29
C ALA A 84 -15.56 -7.24 -2.65
N ASP A 85 -15.83 -8.53 -2.42
CA ASP A 85 -17.05 -9.05 -1.76
C ASP A 85 -16.83 -9.24 -0.23
N PHE A 86 -15.73 -8.70 0.31
CA PHE A 86 -15.34 -8.78 1.71
C PHE A 86 -15.14 -7.38 2.32
N ASP A 87 -15.29 -7.25 3.64
CA ASP A 87 -14.97 -6.00 4.34
C ASP A 87 -13.43 -5.89 4.53
N PRO A 88 -12.76 -4.93 3.87
CA PRO A 88 -11.31 -4.79 3.91
C PRO A 88 -10.78 -4.35 5.28
N TYR A 89 -11.58 -3.71 6.14
CA TYR A 89 -11.11 -3.28 7.45
C TYR A 89 -10.90 -4.41 8.44
N VAL A 90 -11.59 -5.54 8.24
CA VAL A 90 -11.51 -6.70 9.13
C VAL A 90 -10.67 -7.83 8.55
N GLN A 91 -10.20 -7.75 7.30
CA GLN A 91 -9.35 -8.78 6.70
C GLN A 91 -8.04 -8.96 7.46
N ASP A 92 -7.74 -10.21 7.80
CA ASP A 92 -6.56 -10.62 8.56
C ASP A 92 -5.33 -10.85 7.67
N ASP A 93 -5.60 -11.28 6.44
CA ASP A 93 -4.60 -11.63 5.44
C ASP A 93 -4.44 -10.48 4.44
N PHE A 94 -3.21 -10.00 4.29
CA PHE A 94 -2.91 -8.91 3.37
C PHE A 94 -2.89 -9.38 1.91
N ASP A 95 -2.59 -10.66 1.65
CA ASP A 95 -2.59 -11.20 0.29
C ASP A 95 -3.99 -11.11 -0.31
N THR A 96 -5.03 -11.40 0.49
CA THR A 96 -6.43 -11.19 0.11
C THR A 96 -6.75 -9.74 -0.31
N LEU A 97 -6.14 -8.74 0.34
CA LEU A 97 -6.30 -7.33 -0.06
C LEU A 97 -5.59 -7.04 -1.39
N ILE A 98 -4.38 -7.57 -1.57
CA ILE A 98 -3.58 -7.36 -2.79
C ILE A 98 -4.21 -8.03 -4.00
N ASP A 99 -4.73 -9.25 -3.84
CA ASP A 99 -5.43 -9.99 -4.89
C ASP A 99 -6.69 -9.25 -5.36
N ALA A 100 -7.36 -8.52 -4.47
CA ALA A 100 -8.47 -7.66 -4.85
C ALA A 100 -8.03 -6.32 -5.46
N TRP A 101 -6.92 -5.76 -4.97
CA TRP A 101 -6.40 -4.45 -5.35
C TRP A 101 -5.83 -4.40 -6.77
N LEU A 102 -5.03 -5.40 -7.15
CA LEU A 102 -4.32 -5.38 -8.43
C LEU A 102 -5.28 -5.37 -9.63
N PRO A 103 -6.34 -6.20 -9.68
CA PRO A 103 -7.27 -6.12 -10.81
C PRO A 103 -8.13 -4.86 -10.79
N LEU A 104 -8.43 -4.31 -9.60
CA LEU A 104 -9.14 -3.04 -9.45
C LEU A 104 -8.37 -1.88 -10.05
N THR A 105 -7.11 -1.73 -9.67
CA THR A 105 -6.25 -0.68 -10.23
C THR A 105 -6.04 -0.86 -11.73
N PHE A 106 -5.85 -2.10 -12.20
CA PHE A 106 -5.73 -2.37 -13.63
C PHE A 106 -6.97 -1.93 -14.42
N ALA A 107 -8.17 -2.27 -13.93
CA ALA A 107 -9.43 -1.89 -14.57
C ALA A 107 -9.62 -0.37 -14.56
N VAL A 108 -9.41 0.28 -13.42
CA VAL A 108 -9.58 1.74 -13.26
C VAL A 108 -8.58 2.52 -14.12
N ASN A 109 -7.31 2.13 -14.12
CA ASN A 109 -6.30 2.75 -14.98
C ASN A 109 -6.63 2.56 -16.47
N SER A 110 -7.14 1.39 -16.85
CA SER A 110 -7.55 1.13 -18.24
C SER A 110 -8.76 1.98 -18.67
N LEU A 111 -9.71 2.22 -17.76
CA LEU A 111 -10.82 3.15 -17.99
C LEU A 111 -10.30 4.60 -18.13
N ASN A 112 -9.41 5.04 -17.25
CA ASN A 112 -8.80 6.37 -17.32
C ASN A 112 -8.11 6.60 -18.67
N ARG A 113 -7.25 5.68 -19.11
CA ARG A 113 -6.56 5.79 -20.41
C ARG A 113 -7.53 5.85 -21.59
N SER A 114 -8.62 5.07 -21.53
CA SER A 114 -9.67 5.07 -22.56
C SER A 114 -10.40 6.42 -22.65
N MET A 115 -10.41 7.19 -21.56
CA MET A 115 -10.96 8.55 -21.49
C MET A 115 -9.90 9.65 -21.71
N GLY A 116 -8.66 9.29 -22.06
CA GLY A 116 -7.54 10.23 -22.21
C GLY A 116 -7.06 10.86 -20.90
N GLN A 117 -7.40 10.25 -19.76
CA GLN A 117 -6.93 10.64 -18.43
C GLN A 117 -5.67 9.86 -18.05
N PRO A 118 -4.78 10.44 -17.21
CA PRO A 118 -3.66 9.69 -16.63
C PRO A 118 -4.18 8.56 -15.72
N ASP A 119 -3.32 7.56 -15.50
CA ASP A 119 -3.60 6.48 -14.56
C ASP A 119 -3.92 7.05 -13.18
N LEU A 120 -4.98 6.53 -12.54
CA LEU A 120 -5.37 6.94 -11.18
C LEU A 120 -4.30 6.50 -10.18
N TYR A 121 -3.74 5.32 -10.39
CA TYR A 121 -2.73 4.71 -9.54
C TYR A 121 -1.54 4.25 -10.41
N PRO A 122 -0.60 5.15 -10.75
CA PRO A 122 0.53 4.88 -11.63
C PRO A 122 1.72 4.22 -10.90
N PHE A 123 1.47 3.42 -9.86
CA PHE A 123 2.51 2.84 -9.01
C PHE A 123 2.66 1.35 -9.24
N VAL A 124 3.90 0.86 -9.15
CA VAL A 124 4.22 -0.56 -9.30
C VAL A 124 4.32 -1.18 -7.90
N VAL A 125 3.45 -2.15 -7.61
CA VAL A 125 3.46 -2.88 -6.35
C VAL A 125 4.27 -4.16 -6.55
N THR A 126 5.59 -4.08 -6.35
CA THR A 126 6.50 -5.22 -6.47
C THR A 126 6.36 -6.16 -5.25
N PRO A 127 6.87 -7.41 -5.30
CA PRO A 127 6.87 -8.29 -4.13
C PRO A 127 7.53 -7.67 -2.89
N VAL A 128 8.60 -6.89 -3.07
CA VAL A 128 9.27 -6.17 -1.97
C VAL A 128 8.33 -5.13 -1.34
N VAL A 129 7.57 -4.40 -2.17
CA VAL A 129 6.59 -3.43 -1.69
C VAL A 129 5.41 -4.13 -1.02
N VAL A 130 4.98 -5.31 -1.51
CA VAL A 130 3.96 -6.14 -0.84
C VAL A 130 4.44 -6.52 0.57
N ASP A 131 5.69 -6.93 0.75
CA ASP A 131 6.23 -7.27 2.08
C ASP A 131 6.18 -6.06 3.05
N LYS A 132 6.50 -4.86 2.55
CA LYS A 132 6.41 -3.61 3.32
C LYS A 132 4.97 -3.27 3.70
N LEU A 133 4.04 -3.36 2.75
CA LEU A 133 2.61 -3.13 2.98
C LEU A 133 2.02 -4.16 3.96
N SER A 134 2.38 -5.44 3.83
CA SER A 134 2.06 -6.52 4.76
C SER A 134 2.57 -6.24 6.17
N PHE A 135 3.74 -5.61 6.29
CA PHE A 135 4.25 -5.18 7.59
C PHE A 135 3.42 -4.03 8.18
N VAL A 136 3.06 -3.01 7.40
CA VAL A 136 2.15 -1.92 7.85
C VAL A 136 0.81 -2.49 8.30
N HIS A 137 0.22 -3.40 7.52
CA HIS A 137 -1.04 -4.06 7.85
C HIS A 137 -0.98 -4.76 9.21
N ARG A 138 0.03 -5.63 9.43
CA ARG A 138 0.24 -6.31 10.71
C ARG A 138 0.49 -5.33 11.85
N PHE A 139 1.25 -4.26 11.61
CA PHE A 139 1.53 -3.23 12.61
C PHE A 139 0.25 -2.54 13.09
N ILE A 140 -0.60 -2.08 12.16
CA ILE A 140 -1.88 -1.45 12.47
C ILE A 140 -2.76 -2.43 13.26
N ARG A 141 -2.89 -3.68 12.80
CA ARG A 141 -3.72 -4.69 13.45
C ARG A 141 -3.26 -5.01 14.88
N ALA A 142 -1.96 -5.13 15.12
CA ALA A 142 -1.42 -5.36 16.46
C ALA A 142 -1.80 -4.23 17.43
N HIS A 143 -1.90 -2.98 16.95
CA HIS A 143 -2.21 -1.82 17.79
C HIS A 143 -3.71 -1.47 17.85
N ARG A 144 -4.57 -2.03 16.97
CA ARG A 144 -6.04 -1.92 17.08
C ARG A 144 -6.60 -2.62 18.32
N GLY A 145 -5.96 -3.70 18.78
CA GLY A 145 -6.35 -4.43 19.99
C GLY A 145 -5.93 -3.74 21.31
N ALA A 146 -4.78 -3.07 21.31
CA ALA A 146 -4.24 -2.40 22.50
C ALA A 146 -5.10 -1.21 22.97
N ALA A 147 -5.79 -0.53 22.05
CA ALA A 147 -6.68 0.60 22.36
C ALA A 147 -8.00 0.19 23.04
N ARG A 148 -8.32 -1.12 23.14
CA ARG A 148 -9.56 -1.63 23.75
C ARG A 148 -9.39 -2.10 25.21
N HIS A 149 -8.25 -1.84 25.87
CA HIS A 149 -7.96 -2.35 27.21
C HIS A 149 -7.28 -1.33 28.15
N THR A 150 -7.91 -0.18 28.36
CA THR A 150 -7.67 0.62 29.58
C THR A 150 -8.94 0.58 30.41
N PRO A 151 -9.04 -0.28 31.45
CA PRO A 151 -10.09 -0.13 32.43
C PRO A 151 -9.85 1.21 33.12
N ALA A 152 -10.85 2.09 33.10
CA ALA A 152 -10.83 3.30 33.90
C ALA A 152 -10.68 2.88 35.36
N THR A 153 -9.48 3.07 35.93
CA THR A 153 -9.27 2.95 37.38
C THR A 153 -10.09 4.05 38.03
N ALA A 154 -11.25 3.68 38.58
CA ALA A 154 -11.97 4.52 39.52
C ALA A 154 -11.03 4.83 40.70
N LYS A 155 -10.69 6.11 40.89
CA LYS A 155 -9.98 6.59 42.07
C LYS A 155 -10.90 6.44 43.31
N PRO A 156 -10.31 6.16 44.49
CA PRO A 156 -11.06 5.91 45.73
C PRO A 156 -11.77 7.16 46.26
#